data_AF-A0A0Q4RVH6-F1
#
_entry.id   AF-A0A0Q4RVH6-F1
#
_cell.length_a   1.000
_cell.length_b   1.000
_cell.length_c   1.000
_cell.angle_alpha   90.00
_cell.angle_beta   90.00
_cell.angle_gamma   90.00
#
_symmetry.space_group_name_H-M   'P 1'
#
loop_
_entity.id
_entity.type
_entity.pdbx_description
1 polymer ?
#
loop_
_entity_poly.entity_id
_entity_poly.type
_entity_poly.pdbx_seq_one_letter_code
_entity_poly.pdbx_strand_id
1 'polypeptide(L)' 'MPLVNIRLAQRDIPTTSAQKAALIAGVTRLLQEVLDKKPETVTVIIDEVDPANWGVGGEQVTVMRQRSQGPLQA' A
#
# COMPACT_ATOMS: atom_id res chain seq x y z
N MET A 1 -19.15 2.95 -10.05
CA MET A 1 -17.79 2.73 -10.56
C MET A 1 -16.79 3.28 -9.54
N PRO A 2 -16.37 2.46 -8.55
CA PRO A 2 -15.38 2.88 -7.55
C PRO A 2 -13.95 2.87 -8.11
N LEU A 3 -13.15 3.84 -7.70
CA LEU A 3 -11.70 3.87 -7.90
C LEU A 3 -11.01 3.80 -6.53
N VAL A 4 -10.13 2.82 -6.35
CA VAL A 4 -9.29 2.67 -5.16
C VAL A 4 -7.83 2.81 -5.56
N ASN A 5 -7.12 3.72 -4.89
CA ASN A 5 -5.68 3.90 -5.04
C ASN A 5 -4.99 3.41 -3.76
N ILE A 6 -4.16 2.40 -3.90
CA ILE A 6 -3.34 1.84 -2.82
C ILE A 6 -1.95 2.41 -2.99
N ARG A 7 -1.51 3.24 -2.04
CA ARG A 7 -0.14 3.75 -2.01
C ARG A 7 0.64 3.04 -0.93
N LEU A 8 1.68 2.34 -1.32
CA LEU A 8 2.58 1.60 -0.43
C LEU A 8 3.95 2.26 -0.46
N ALA A 9 4.59 2.42 0.69
CA ALA A 9 6.00 2.80 0.70
C ALA A 9 6.85 1.61 0.22
N GLN A 10 7.81 1.85 -0.67
CA GLN A 10 8.76 0.81 -1.10
C GLN A 10 9.51 0.23 0.09
N ARG A 11 9.88 -1.04 -0.03
CA ARG A 11 10.61 -1.83 0.96
C ARG A 11 11.81 -2.48 0.29
N ASP A 12 12.75 -2.97 1.08
CA ASP A 12 13.95 -3.66 0.58
C ASP A 12 13.58 -4.86 -0.31
N ILE A 13 12.49 -5.55 0.04
CA ILE A 13 11.83 -6.54 -0.82
C ILE A 13 10.57 -5.88 -1.39
N PRO A 14 10.53 -5.59 -2.71
CA PRO A 14 9.36 -5.01 -3.37
C PRO A 14 8.12 -5.91 -3.26
N THR A 15 6.94 -5.32 -3.37
CA THR A 15 5.70 -6.09 -3.38
C THR A 15 5.64 -6.95 -4.63
N THR A 16 5.50 -8.26 -4.46
CA THR A 16 5.53 -9.18 -5.59
C THR A 16 4.28 -9.07 -6.47
N SER A 17 4.36 -9.54 -7.71
CA SER A 17 3.19 -9.58 -8.61
C SER A 17 2.02 -10.35 -7.99
N ALA A 18 2.28 -11.48 -7.32
CA ALA A 18 1.27 -12.27 -6.63
C ALA A 18 0.60 -11.50 -5.48
N GLN A 19 1.37 -10.73 -4.70
CA GLN A 19 0.83 -9.88 -3.63
C GLN A 19 -0.02 -8.74 -4.19
N LYS A 20 0.42 -8.09 -5.27
CA LYS A 20 -0.36 -7.05 -5.97
C LYS A 20 -1.68 -7.63 -6.51
N ALA A 21 -1.65 -8.82 -7.10
CA ALA A 21 -2.86 -9.51 -7.56
C ALA A 21 -3.82 -9.82 -6.41
N ALA A 22 -3.31 -10.30 -5.27
CA ALA A 22 -4.11 -10.56 -4.09
C ALA A 22 -4.76 -9.29 -3.52
N LEU A 23 -4.04 -8.16 -3.49
CA LEU A 23 -4.57 -6.86 -3.08
C LEU A 23 -5.71 -6.39 -3.97
N ILE A 24 -5.54 -6.49 -5.30
CA ILE A 24 -6.58 -6.12 -6.27
C ILE A 24 -7.84 -6.98 -6.05
N ALA A 25 -7.68 -8.30 -5.96
CA ALA A 25 -8.79 -9.22 -5.75
C ALA A 25 -9.51 -8.95 -4.42
N GLY A 26 -8.75 -8.75 -3.33
CA GLY A 26 -9.29 -8.47 -2.00
C GLY A 26 -10.09 -7.18 -1.93
N VAL A 27 -9.58 -6.08 -2.52
CA VAL A 27 -10.29 -4.79 -2.54
C VAL A 27 -11.55 -4.87 -3.39
N THR A 28 -11.49 -5.48 -4.57
CA THR A 28 -12.67 -5.67 -5.42
C THR A 28 -13.75 -6.46 -4.70
N ARG A 29 -13.38 -7.56 -4.03
CA ARG A 29 -14.29 -8.36 -3.21
C ARG A 29 -14.90 -7.56 -2.06
N LEU A 30 -14.09 -6.78 -1.34
CA LEU A 30 -14.58 -5.96 -0.23
C LEU A 30 -15.65 -4.95 -0.69
N LEU A 31 -15.42 -4.30 -1.84
CA LEU A 31 -16.38 -3.34 -2.39
C LEU A 31 -17.67 -4.00 -2.89
N GLN A 32 -17.58 -5.24 -3.38
CA GLN A 32 -18.76 -6.05 -3.68
C GLN A 32 -19.54 -6.35 -2.40
N GLU A 33 -18.87 -6.84 -1.35
CA GLU A 33 -19.52 -7.28 -0.11
C GLU A 33 -20.15 -6.12 0.68
N VAL A 34 -19.48 -4.96 0.75
CA VAL A 34 -19.93 -3.84 1.61
C VAL A 34 -20.87 -2.88 0.89
N LEU A 35 -20.64 -2.63 -0.41
CA LEU A 35 -21.34 -1.58 -1.16
C LEU A 35 -22.18 -2.11 -2.34
N ASP A 36 -22.30 -3.44 -2.45
CA ASP A 36 -23.01 -4.15 -3.53
C ASP A 36 -22.58 -3.67 -4.93
N LYS A 37 -21.26 -3.52 -5.12
CA LYS A 37 -20.69 -3.10 -6.40
C LYS A 37 -20.37 -4.29 -7.28
N LYS A 38 -20.69 -4.13 -8.58
CA LYS A 38 -20.28 -5.06 -9.63
C LYS A 38 -18.76 -5.04 -9.80
N PRO A 39 -18.06 -6.19 -9.66
CA PRO A 39 -16.61 -6.29 -9.76
C PRO A 39 -16.02 -5.66 -11.03
N GLU A 40 -16.70 -5.82 -12.17
CA GLU A 40 -16.31 -5.28 -13.47
C GLU A 40 -16.29 -3.74 -13.54
N THR A 41 -16.85 -3.06 -12.54
CA THR A 41 -16.84 -1.59 -12.44
C THR A 41 -15.88 -1.04 -11.39
N VAL A 42 -15.11 -1.92 -10.74
CA VAL A 42 -14.11 -1.54 -9.73
C VAL A 42 -12.75 -1.39 -10.39
N THR A 43 -12.11 -0.25 -10.16
CA THR A 43 -10.73 -0.02 -10.58
C THR A 43 -9.82 0.08 -9.36
N VAL A 44 -8.72 -0.67 -9.37
CA VAL A 44 -7.70 -0.65 -8.32
C VAL A 44 -6.36 -0.29 -8.95
N ILE A 45 -5.70 0.74 -8.40
CA ILE A 45 -4.35 1.19 -8.79
C ILE A 45 -3.44 0.99 -7.59
N ILE A 46 -2.24 0.45 -7.81
CA ILE A 46 -1.23 0.25 -6.76
C ILE A 46 0.03 1.03 -7.12
N ASP A 47 0.38 2.00 -6.28
CA ASP A 47 1.59 2.80 -6.39
C ASP A 47 2.58 2.45 -5.29
N GLU A 48 3.80 2.07 -5.68
CA GLU A 48 4.91 1.90 -4.75
C GLU A 48 5.77 3.17 -4.74
N VAL A 49 5.69 3.91 -3.63
CA VAL A 49 6.28 5.24 -3.47
C VAL A 49 7.60 5.13 -2.72
N ASP A 50 8.64 5.81 -3.22
CA ASP A 50 9.90 5.97 -2.48
C ASP A 50 9.63 6.59 -1.09
N PRO A 51 10.07 5.97 0.02
CA PRO A 51 9.88 6.49 1.37
C PRO A 51 10.46 7.89 1.59
N ALA A 52 11.44 8.34 0.78
CA ALA A 52 11.98 9.70 0.84
C ALA A 52 10.97 10.74 0.33
N ASN A 53 10.05 10.31 -0.53
CA ASN A 53 8.95 11.10 -1.07
C ASN A 53 7.65 10.95 -0.25
N TRP A 54 7.71 10.30 0.92
CA TRP A 54 6.57 10.13 1.83
C TRP A 54 6.89 10.77 3.18
N GLY A 55 6.06 11.75 3.59
CA GLY A 55 6.17 12.41 4.89
C GLY A 55 5.02 12.03 5.84
N VAL A 56 5.34 11.87 7.12
CA VAL A 56 4.35 11.76 8.21
C VAL A 56 4.76 12.77 9.29
N GLY A 57 3.82 13.56 9.81
CA GLY A 57 4.14 14.53 10.88
C GLY A 57 5.24 15.55 10.55
N GLY A 58 5.48 15.85 9.27
CA GLY A 58 6.54 16.77 8.82
C GLY A 58 7.91 16.13 8.57
N GLU A 59 8.02 14.80 8.64
CA GLU A 59 9.29 14.11 8.51
C GLU A 59 9.22 12.92 7.53
N GLN A 60 10.30 12.69 6.79
CA GLN A 60 10.37 11.60 5.81
C GLN A 60 10.32 10.23 6.48
N VAL A 61 9.62 9.29 5.83
CA VAL A 61 9.50 7.91 6.32
C VAL A 61 10.86 7.20 6.35
N THR A 62 11.81 7.57 5.48
CA THR A 62 13.21 7.11 5.55
C THR A 62 13.85 7.41 6.91
N VAL A 63 13.73 8.65 7.39
CA VAL A 63 14.29 9.11 8.68
C VAL A 63 13.56 8.46 9.85
N MET A 64 12.24 8.24 9.73
CA MET A 64 11.48 7.46 10.72
C MET A 64 11.97 6.03 10.85
N ARG A 65 12.18 5.33 9.73
CA ARG A 65 12.66 3.94 9.72
C ARG A 65 14.04 3.80 10.34
N GLN A 66 14.96 4.72 10.04
CA GLN A 66 16.31 4.71 10.63
C GLN A 66 16.28 4.82 12.16
N ARG A 67 15.38 5.65 12.72
CA ARG A 67 15.21 5.76 14.18
C ARG A 67 14.56 4.53 14.82
N SER A 68 13.60 3.92 14.12
CA SER A 68 12.93 2.70 14.61
C SER A 68 13.81 1.45 14.46
N GLN A 69 14.84 1.49 13.59
CA GLN A 69 15.89 0.47 13.48
C GLN A 69 17.10 0.74 14.40
N GLY A 70 16.95 1.54 15.46
CA GLY A 70 17.94 1.64 16.54
C GLY A 70 18.41 0.25 17.00
N PRO A 71 19.67 0.12 17.47
CA PRO A 71 20.42 -1.13 17.48
C PRO A 71 19.56 -2.27 18.02
N LEU A 72 19.51 -3.38 17.28
CA LEU A 72 18.97 -4.64 17.79
C LEU A 72 19.37 -4.76 19.26
N GLN A 73 18.36 -4.95 20.11
CA GLN A 73 18.52 -5.14 21.55
C GLN A 73 19.70 -6.09 21.82
N ALA A 74 20.58 -5.64 22.72
CA ALA A 74 21.68 -6.33 23.43
C ALA A 74 22.00 -7.78 23.04
#